data_AF-A0A1Y1HT97-F1
#
_entry.id   AF-A0A1Y1HT97-F1
#
_cell.length_a   1.000
_cell.length_b   1.000
_cell.length_c   1.000
_cell.angle_alpha   90.00
_cell.angle_beta   90.00
_cell.angle_gamma   90.00
#
_symmetry.space_group_name_H-M   'P 1'
#
loop_
_entity.id
_entity.type
_entity.pdbx_description
1 polymer ?
#
loop_
_entity_poly.entity_id
_entity_poly.type
_entity_poly.pdbx_seq_one_letter_code
_entity_poly.pdbx_strand_id
1 'polypeptide(L)'
;MAATVPKKVTDAVAALHDVVSSIEGHLLELWDFRKELDGELQPLESARLNLALSESATILFCMYLKTRGVGDNANPVKKELERLQLYKTKVSKVADKQKGPKAPTVSLNVSAANRFIDHAIPDLSTEQRQRLQRKAADWKSKGEQQGPSKRQRPSAAESAKLFLEKAKAELEGKVLESRRIA
;
A
#
# COMPACT_ATOMS: atom_id res chain seq x y z
N MET A 1 -11.26 -56.98 -25.78
CA MET A 1 -11.97 -56.89 -24.49
C MET A 1 -11.77 -55.47 -23.97
N ALA A 2 -12.85 -54.68 -23.81
CA ALA A 2 -12.74 -53.34 -23.27
C ALA A 2 -12.34 -53.43 -21.80
N ALA A 3 -11.19 -52.89 -21.43
CA ALA A 3 -10.73 -52.86 -20.05
C ALA A 3 -11.68 -51.97 -19.23
N THR A 4 -12.40 -52.58 -18.29
CA THR A 4 -13.31 -51.86 -17.39
C THR A 4 -12.50 -50.90 -16.51
N VAL A 5 -12.80 -49.60 -16.60
CA VAL A 5 -12.13 -48.55 -15.81
C VAL A 5 -12.41 -48.79 -14.31
N PRO A 6 -11.40 -48.70 -13.42
CA PRO A 6 -11.61 -48.90 -11.98
C PRO A 6 -12.59 -47.87 -11.39
N LYS A 7 -13.50 -48.31 -10.50
CA LYS A 7 -14.49 -47.44 -9.83
C LYS A 7 -13.88 -46.21 -9.15
N LYS A 8 -12.71 -46.38 -8.50
CA LYS A 8 -11.99 -45.27 -7.88
C LYS A 8 -11.68 -44.13 -8.87
N VAL A 9 -11.38 -44.46 -10.12
CA VAL A 9 -11.08 -43.48 -11.17
C VAL A 9 -12.36 -42.81 -11.63
N THR A 10 -13.45 -43.55 -11.81
CA THR A 10 -14.75 -42.96 -12.20
C THR A 10 -15.28 -42.01 -11.13
N ASP A 11 -15.16 -42.37 -9.86
CA ASP A 11 -15.60 -41.55 -8.73
C ASP A 11 -14.75 -40.27 -8.62
N ALA A 12 -13.44 -40.37 -8.82
CA ALA A 12 -12.54 -39.21 -8.82
C ALA A 12 -12.83 -38.25 -9.98
N VAL A 13 -13.15 -38.77 -11.17
CA VAL A 13 -13.52 -37.95 -12.33
C VAL A 13 -14.88 -37.26 -12.12
N ALA A 14 -15.86 -37.97 -11.55
CA ALA A 14 -17.16 -37.39 -11.20
C ALA A 14 -17.00 -36.26 -10.18
N ALA A 15 -16.25 -36.49 -9.09
CA ALA A 15 -15.96 -35.46 -8.11
C ALA A 15 -15.23 -34.24 -8.71
N LEU A 16 -14.30 -34.48 -9.65
CA LEU A 16 -13.62 -33.40 -10.37
C LEU A 16 -14.59 -32.55 -11.19
N HIS A 17 -15.51 -33.21 -11.90
CA HIS A 17 -16.54 -32.54 -12.70
C HIS A 17 -17.46 -31.68 -11.85
N ASP A 18 -17.91 -32.18 -10.70
CA ASP A 18 -18.77 -31.44 -9.78
C ASP A 18 -18.07 -30.17 -9.26
N VAL A 19 -16.80 -30.30 -8.87
CA VAL A 19 -16.00 -29.16 -8.38
C VAL A 19 -15.77 -28.12 -9.48
N VAL A 20 -15.42 -28.54 -10.69
CA VAL A 20 -15.21 -27.61 -11.82
C VAL A 20 -16.51 -26.89 -12.19
N SER A 21 -17.63 -27.60 -12.20
CA SER A 21 -18.95 -27.02 -12.49
C SER A 21 -19.35 -25.99 -11.43
N SER A 22 -19.06 -26.25 -10.15
CA SER A 22 -19.27 -25.27 -9.08
C SER A 22 -18.37 -24.03 -9.24
N ILE A 23 -17.09 -24.22 -9.59
CA ILE A 23 -16.17 -23.09 -9.84
C ILE A 23 -16.64 -22.25 -11.03
N GLU A 24 -17.12 -22.88 -12.11
CA GLU A 24 -17.66 -22.20 -13.28
C GLU A 24 -18.84 -21.30 -12.90
N GLY A 25 -19.79 -21.81 -12.10
CA GLY A 25 -20.91 -21.01 -11.59
C GLY A 25 -20.45 -19.76 -10.83
N HIS A 26 -19.55 -19.92 -9.85
CA HIS A 26 -19.03 -18.78 -9.08
C HIS A 26 -18.25 -17.77 -9.94
N LEU A 27 -17.49 -18.25 -10.94
CA LEU A 27 -16.74 -17.37 -11.84
C LEU A 27 -17.66 -16.58 -12.77
N LEU A 28 -18.75 -17.18 -13.25
CA LEU A 28 -19.75 -16.49 -14.06
C LEU A 28 -20.45 -15.40 -13.26
N GLU A 29 -20.91 -15.72 -12.05
CA GLU A 29 -21.50 -14.73 -11.13
C GLU A 29 -20.54 -13.58 -10.85
N LEU A 30 -19.27 -13.91 -10.55
CA LEU A 30 -18.24 -12.90 -10.31
C LEU A 30 -18.00 -12.04 -11.56
N TRP A 31 -18.00 -12.63 -12.76
CA TRP A 31 -17.75 -11.92 -14.01
C TRP A 31 -18.86 -10.95 -14.36
N ASP A 32 -20.11 -11.33 -14.13
CA ASP A 32 -21.26 -10.45 -14.34
C ASP A 32 -21.25 -9.30 -13.33
N PHE A 33 -21.02 -9.60 -12.05
CA PHE A 33 -20.90 -8.57 -11.00
C PHE A 33 -19.71 -7.63 -11.23
N ARG A 34 -18.65 -8.10 -11.92
CA ARG A 34 -17.46 -7.29 -12.20
C ARG A 34 -17.76 -6.04 -13.04
N LYS A 35 -18.75 -6.10 -13.93
CA LYS A 35 -19.14 -4.94 -14.75
C LYS A 35 -19.75 -3.82 -13.90
N GLU A 36 -20.39 -4.18 -12.80
CA GLU A 36 -20.99 -3.24 -11.83
C GLU A 36 -19.91 -2.63 -10.91
N LEU A 37 -18.84 -3.39 -10.64
CA LEU A 37 -17.70 -2.96 -9.83
C LEU A 37 -16.73 -2.00 -10.53
N ASP A 38 -16.82 -1.86 -11.86
CA ASP A 38 -15.92 -1.02 -12.66
C ASP A 38 -16.17 0.48 -12.34
N GLY A 39 -15.38 1.00 -11.39
CA GLY A 39 -15.43 2.39 -10.93
C GLY A 39 -15.73 2.56 -9.44
N GLU A 40 -16.25 1.52 -8.79
CA GLU A 40 -16.56 1.56 -7.34
C GLU A 40 -15.39 1.13 -6.45
N LEU A 41 -14.57 0.18 -6.93
CA LEU A 41 -13.47 -0.37 -6.16
C LEU A 41 -12.33 0.63 -5.98
N GLN A 42 -11.80 0.71 -4.75
CA GLN A 42 -10.55 1.43 -4.53
C GLN A 42 -9.41 0.76 -5.33
N PRO A 43 -8.38 1.52 -5.77
CA PRO A 43 -7.29 0.96 -6.57
C PRO A 43 -6.60 -0.25 -5.92
N LEU A 44 -6.49 -0.28 -4.58
CA LEU A 44 -5.91 -1.41 -3.85
C LEU A 44 -6.83 -2.64 -3.85
N GLU A 45 -8.14 -2.44 -3.76
CA GLU A 45 -9.14 -3.51 -3.80
C GLU A 45 -9.22 -4.12 -5.19
N SER A 46 -9.25 -3.28 -6.22
CA SER A 46 -9.16 -3.72 -7.62
C SER A 46 -7.87 -4.52 -7.87
N ALA A 47 -6.73 -4.08 -7.35
CA ALA A 47 -5.47 -4.83 -7.46
C ALA A 47 -5.52 -6.20 -6.76
N ARG A 48 -6.18 -6.31 -5.59
CA ARG A 48 -6.37 -7.59 -4.88
C ARG A 48 -7.29 -8.53 -5.65
N LEU A 49 -8.41 -8.02 -6.16
CA LEU A 49 -9.35 -8.79 -6.96
C LEU A 49 -8.68 -9.36 -8.23
N ASN A 50 -7.95 -8.51 -8.96
CA ASN A 50 -7.21 -8.93 -10.15
C ASN A 50 -6.12 -9.96 -9.83
N LEU A 51 -5.42 -9.79 -8.70
CA LEU A 51 -4.42 -10.78 -8.26
C LEU A 51 -5.10 -12.13 -7.97
N ALA A 52 -6.20 -12.14 -7.21
CA ALA A 52 -6.95 -13.36 -6.91
C ALA A 52 -7.44 -14.06 -8.19
N LEU A 53 -8.01 -13.31 -9.14
CA LEU A 53 -8.47 -13.87 -10.42
C LEU A 53 -7.30 -14.49 -11.21
N SER A 54 -6.15 -13.83 -11.22
CA SER A 54 -4.95 -14.37 -11.89
C SER A 54 -4.38 -15.61 -11.20
N GLU A 55 -4.43 -15.69 -9.85
CA GLU A 55 -4.07 -16.89 -9.09
C GLU A 55 -5.03 -18.05 -9.44
N SER A 56 -6.33 -17.80 -9.43
CA SER A 56 -7.37 -18.78 -9.81
C SER A 56 -7.19 -19.30 -11.23
N ALA A 57 -7.00 -18.42 -12.21
CA ALA A 57 -6.76 -18.80 -13.61
C ALA A 57 -5.50 -19.68 -13.77
N THR A 58 -4.44 -19.36 -13.02
CA THR A 58 -3.20 -20.16 -13.03
C THR A 58 -3.43 -21.55 -12.46
N ILE A 59 -4.16 -21.66 -11.34
CA ILE A 59 -4.50 -22.96 -10.72
C ILE A 59 -5.35 -23.82 -11.67
N LEU A 60 -6.37 -23.23 -12.30
CA LEU A 60 -7.21 -23.93 -13.28
C LEU A 60 -6.39 -24.43 -14.47
N PHE A 61 -5.45 -23.62 -14.95
CA PHE A 61 -4.54 -24.04 -16.02
C PHE A 61 -3.61 -25.19 -15.59
N CYS A 62 -3.06 -25.15 -14.36
CA CYS A 62 -2.31 -26.26 -13.80
C CYS A 62 -3.13 -27.54 -13.73
N MET A 63 -4.39 -27.44 -13.30
CA MET A 63 -5.30 -28.57 -13.23
C MET A 63 -5.56 -29.17 -14.62
N TYR A 64 -5.81 -28.33 -15.61
CA TYR A 64 -5.94 -28.75 -17.02
C TYR A 64 -4.68 -29.49 -17.51
N LEU A 65 -3.48 -28.95 -17.26
CA LEU A 65 -2.23 -29.61 -17.65
C LEU A 65 -2.07 -31.00 -17.00
N LYS A 66 -2.46 -31.13 -15.73
CA LYS A 66 -2.48 -32.42 -15.02
C LYS A 66 -3.46 -33.41 -15.66
N THR A 67 -4.65 -32.96 -16.08
CA THR A 67 -5.60 -33.83 -16.80
C THR A 67 -5.08 -34.30 -18.17
N ARG A 68 -4.14 -33.58 -18.78
CA ARG A 68 -3.48 -33.99 -20.02
C ARG A 68 -2.22 -34.83 -19.80
N GLY A 69 -1.86 -35.11 -18.54
CA GLY A 69 -0.65 -35.86 -18.20
C GLY A 69 0.66 -35.10 -18.48
N VAL A 70 0.62 -33.77 -18.58
CA VAL A 70 1.83 -32.94 -18.79
C VAL A 70 2.53 -32.74 -17.44
N GLY A 71 3.81 -33.13 -17.35
CA GLY A 71 4.60 -33.02 -16.13
C GLY A 71 5.04 -31.60 -15.75
N ASP A 72 5.36 -31.40 -14.47
CA ASP A 72 5.63 -30.09 -13.85
C ASP A 72 6.98 -29.45 -14.25
N ASN A 73 7.82 -30.13 -15.04
CA ASN A 73 9.25 -29.84 -15.05
C ASN A 73 9.69 -28.71 -15.99
N ALA A 74 8.94 -28.38 -17.04
CA ALA A 74 9.31 -27.36 -18.04
C ALA A 74 8.16 -26.42 -18.43
N ASN A 75 7.24 -26.14 -17.50
CA ASN A 75 5.95 -25.55 -17.83
C ASN A 75 5.94 -24.01 -17.68
N PRO A 76 5.38 -23.21 -18.63
CA PRO A 76 5.14 -21.77 -18.50
C PRO A 76 4.49 -21.35 -17.17
N VAL A 77 3.77 -22.26 -16.53
CA VAL A 77 3.23 -22.13 -15.17
C VAL A 77 4.25 -21.63 -14.15
N LYS A 78 5.50 -22.12 -14.19
CA LYS A 78 6.53 -21.72 -13.20
C LYS A 78 6.80 -20.21 -13.26
N LYS A 79 6.92 -19.66 -14.47
CA LYS A 79 7.09 -18.22 -14.68
C LYS A 79 5.89 -17.44 -14.17
N GLU A 80 4.68 -17.95 -14.35
CA GLU A 80 3.50 -17.30 -13.81
C GLU A 80 3.39 -17.35 -12.30
N LEU A 81 3.82 -18.44 -11.66
CA LEU A 81 3.92 -18.49 -10.20
C LEU A 81 4.92 -17.46 -9.67
N GLU A 82 6.09 -17.33 -10.29
CA GLU A 82 7.07 -16.29 -9.94
C GLU A 82 6.48 -14.88 -10.13
N ARG A 83 5.75 -14.67 -11.24
CA ARG A 83 5.07 -13.40 -11.52
C ARG A 83 4.02 -13.08 -10.46
N LEU A 84 3.21 -14.06 -10.06
CA LEU A 84 2.19 -13.91 -9.01
C LEU A 84 2.82 -13.56 -7.67
N GLN A 85 3.92 -14.22 -7.28
CA GLN A 85 4.66 -13.89 -6.06
C GLN A 85 5.18 -12.45 -6.05
N LEU A 86 5.70 -12.00 -7.19
CA LEU A 86 6.13 -10.61 -7.37
C LEU A 86 4.95 -9.64 -7.17
N TYR A 87 3.80 -9.88 -7.79
CA TYR A 87 2.63 -9.02 -7.66
C TYR A 87 2.01 -9.05 -6.26
N LYS A 88 1.99 -10.20 -5.60
CA LYS A 88 1.58 -10.33 -4.19
C LYS A 88 2.44 -9.48 -3.27
N THR A 89 3.75 -9.50 -3.49
CA THR A 89 4.70 -8.64 -2.78
C THR A 89 4.44 -7.16 -3.04
N LYS A 90 4.14 -6.76 -4.28
CA LYS A 90 3.80 -5.37 -4.63
C LYS A 90 2.52 -4.90 -3.95
N VAL A 91 1.46 -5.72 -3.99
CA VAL A 91 0.16 -5.42 -3.37
C VAL A 91 0.31 -5.31 -1.84
N SER A 92 1.07 -6.21 -1.21
CA SER A 92 1.36 -6.12 0.24
C SER A 92 2.09 -4.82 0.59
N LYS A 93 3.15 -4.49 -0.14
CA LYS A 93 3.91 -3.24 0.09
C LYS A 93 3.03 -1.99 0.01
N VAL A 94 2.09 -1.95 -0.93
CA VAL A 94 1.14 -0.81 -1.04
C VAL A 94 0.14 -0.83 0.11
N ALA A 95 -0.39 -1.99 0.47
CA ALA A 95 -1.29 -2.14 1.61
C ALA A 95 -0.64 -1.71 2.93
N ASP A 96 0.63 -2.05 3.15
CA ASP A 96 1.38 -1.68 4.36
C ASP A 96 1.66 -0.18 4.39
N LYS A 97 1.97 0.43 3.24
CA LYS A 97 2.11 1.90 3.12
C LYS A 97 0.83 2.66 3.43
N GLN A 98 -0.35 2.11 3.12
CA GLN A 98 -1.62 2.73 3.47
C GLN A 98 -1.93 2.66 4.98
N LYS A 99 -1.44 1.62 5.67
CA LYS A 99 -1.62 1.45 7.13
C LYS A 99 -0.63 2.25 7.97
N GLY A 100 0.54 2.57 7.41
CA GLY A 100 1.57 3.35 8.09
C GLY A 100 1.21 4.83 8.26
N PRO A 101 1.95 5.59 9.10
CA PRO A 101 1.84 7.04 9.11
C PRO A 101 2.02 7.55 7.68
N LYS A 102 1.10 8.42 7.18
CA LYS A 102 1.21 9.03 5.86
C LYS A 102 2.62 9.63 5.73
N ALA A 103 3.51 8.93 5.03
CA ALA A 103 4.84 9.45 4.77
C ALA A 103 4.65 10.78 4.02
N PRO A 104 5.39 11.85 4.39
CA PRO A 104 5.23 13.14 3.74
C PRO A 104 5.38 12.95 2.23
N THR A 105 4.29 13.13 1.50
CA THR A 105 4.21 12.92 0.05
C THR A 105 5.04 13.96 -0.71
N VAL A 106 5.41 15.05 -0.03
CA VAL A 106 6.22 16.13 -0.55
C VAL A 106 7.58 16.06 0.13
N SER A 107 8.58 15.54 -0.57
CA SER A 107 9.97 15.76 -0.18
C SER A 107 10.33 17.21 -0.49
N LEU A 108 10.85 17.93 0.50
CA LEU A 108 11.26 19.32 0.32
C LEU A 108 12.52 19.34 -0.56
N ASN A 109 12.40 19.82 -1.80
CA ASN A 109 13.58 20.07 -2.64
C ASN A 109 14.27 21.36 -2.16
N VAL A 110 15.34 21.19 -1.38
CA VAL A 110 16.13 22.30 -0.79
C VAL A 110 16.66 23.25 -1.87
N SER A 111 17.06 22.73 -3.03
CA SER A 111 17.55 23.56 -4.14
C SER A 111 16.43 24.43 -4.71
N ALA A 112 15.23 23.87 -4.91
CA ALA A 112 14.07 24.64 -5.35
C ALA A 112 13.64 25.67 -4.29
N ALA A 113 13.61 25.29 -3.01
CA ALA A 113 13.28 26.20 -1.91
C ALA A 113 14.24 27.41 -1.86
N ASN A 114 15.55 27.18 -2.05
CA ASN A 114 16.54 28.27 -2.11
C ASN A 114 16.29 29.20 -3.30
N ARG A 115 15.92 28.67 -4.47
CA ARG A 115 15.55 29.51 -5.64
C ARG A 115 14.31 30.36 -5.38
N PHE A 116 13.29 29.81 -4.70
CA PHE A 116 12.11 30.58 -4.31
C PHE A 116 12.45 31.69 -3.31
N ILE A 117 13.31 31.41 -2.33
CA ILE A 117 13.77 32.42 -1.36
C ILE A 117 14.53 33.55 -2.07
N ASP A 118 15.43 33.19 -2.98
CA ASP A 118 16.27 34.15 -3.71
C ASP A 118 15.45 35.06 -4.64
N HIS A 119 14.36 34.54 -5.23
CA HIS A 119 13.49 35.32 -6.11
C HIS A 119 12.40 36.11 -5.39
N ALA A 120 11.86 35.61 -4.29
CA ALA A 120 10.76 36.26 -3.57
C ALA A 120 11.22 37.44 -2.70
N ILE A 121 12.50 37.45 -2.32
CA ILE A 121 13.06 38.48 -1.45
C ILE A 121 14.46 38.86 -2.00
N PRO A 122 14.54 39.90 -2.85
CA PRO A 122 15.81 40.28 -3.49
C PRO A 122 16.79 40.98 -2.53
N ASP A 123 16.31 41.63 -1.47
CA ASP A 123 17.11 42.45 -0.55
C ASP A 123 17.58 41.70 0.73
N LEU A 124 17.95 40.42 0.61
CA LEU A 124 18.50 39.69 1.75
C LEU A 124 19.97 40.05 2.00
N SER A 125 20.30 40.30 3.28
CA SER A 125 21.69 40.30 3.71
C SER A 125 22.31 38.90 3.57
N THR A 126 23.62 38.85 3.39
CA THR A 126 24.38 37.59 3.25
C THR A 126 24.19 36.66 4.45
N GLU A 127 24.11 37.22 5.66
CA GLU A 127 23.85 36.48 6.90
C GLU A 127 22.42 35.90 6.96
N GLN A 128 21.43 36.69 6.55
CA GLN A 128 20.03 36.24 6.49
C GLN A 128 19.87 35.09 5.48
N ARG A 129 20.55 35.18 4.33
CA ARG A 129 20.53 34.15 3.29
C ARG A 129 21.13 32.84 3.78
N GLN A 130 22.28 32.89 4.44
CA GLN A 130 22.89 31.70 5.06
C GLN A 130 22.01 31.10 6.16
N ARG A 131 21.33 31.94 6.96
CA ARG A 131 20.43 31.47 8.02
C ARG A 131 19.21 30.73 7.46
N LEU A 132 18.63 31.21 6.35
CA LEU A 132 17.51 30.54 5.68
C LEU A 132 17.92 29.23 5.00
N GLN A 133 19.08 29.22 4.33
CA GLN A 133 19.62 28.01 3.69
C GLN A 133 19.96 26.94 4.73
N ARG A 134 20.52 27.32 5.89
CA ARG A 134 20.77 26.41 7.02
C ARG A 134 19.48 25.82 7.59
N LYS A 135 18.41 26.62 7.72
CA LYS A 135 17.10 26.11 8.14
C LYS A 135 16.51 25.11 7.14
N ALA A 136 16.68 25.35 5.84
CA ALA A 136 16.25 24.41 4.80
C ALA A 136 17.07 23.11 4.81
N ALA A 137 18.37 23.19 5.12
CA ALA A 137 19.25 22.02 5.28
C ALA A 137 18.97 21.23 6.57
N ASP A 138 18.69 21.91 7.69
CA ASP A 138 18.30 21.29 8.96
C ASP A 138 16.96 20.54 8.84
N TRP A 139 16.06 21.03 7.99
CA TRP A 139 14.83 20.31 7.66
C TRP A 139 15.11 18.99 6.92
N LYS A 140 16.09 19.00 6.01
CA LYS A 140 16.54 17.80 5.29
C LYS A 140 17.16 16.77 6.25
N SER A 141 18.03 17.20 7.17
CA SER A 141 18.68 16.29 8.13
C SER A 141 17.69 15.71 9.16
N LYS A 142 16.70 16.49 9.61
CA LYS A 142 15.63 16.00 10.49
C LYS A 142 14.67 15.04 9.80
N GLY A 143 14.46 15.19 8.49
CA GLY A 143 13.67 14.26 7.67
C GLY A 143 14.38 12.94 7.42
N GLU A 144 15.71 12.94 7.27
CA GLU A 144 16.53 11.73 7.09
C GLU A 144 16.80 10.98 8.40
N GLN A 145 16.89 11.68 9.55
CA GLN A 145 17.11 11.05 10.87
C GLN A 145 15.82 10.57 11.55
N GLN A 146 14.63 10.97 11.08
CA GLN A 146 13.37 10.40 11.56
C GLN A 146 12.98 9.19 10.70
N GLY A 147 13.65 8.06 10.94
CA GLY A 147 12.95 6.76 10.90
C GLY A 147 11.75 6.80 11.87
N PRO A 148 10.78 5.86 11.78
CA PRO A 148 9.48 5.98 12.45
C PRO A 148 9.63 6.00 13.97
N SER A 149 9.89 7.17 14.54
CA SER A 149 9.83 7.40 15.97
C SER A 149 8.35 7.42 16.32
N LYS A 150 7.91 6.43 17.11
CA LYS A 150 6.67 6.47 17.88
C LYS A 150 6.71 7.67 18.84
N ARG A 151 6.64 8.88 18.33
CA ARG A 151 6.13 10.00 19.11
C ARG A 151 4.62 9.82 19.05
N GLN A 152 4.04 9.32 20.14
CA GLN A 152 2.62 9.50 20.42
C GLN A 152 2.34 10.99 20.28
N ARG A 153 1.84 11.39 19.10
CA ARG A 153 1.33 12.73 18.92
C ARG A 153 0.05 12.76 19.76
N PRO A 154 -0.07 13.67 20.74
CA PRO A 154 -1.32 13.85 21.45
C PRO A 154 -2.42 14.06 20.42
N SER A 155 -3.61 13.55 20.69
CA SER A 155 -4.69 13.63 19.72
C SER A 155 -4.93 15.11 19.34
N ALA A 156 -5.39 15.37 18.12
CA ALA A 156 -5.68 16.74 17.70
C ALA A 156 -6.59 17.47 18.70
N ALA A 157 -7.48 16.73 19.38
CA ALA A 157 -8.33 17.23 20.46
C ALA A 157 -7.55 17.62 21.73
N GLU A 158 -6.53 16.86 22.15
CA GLU A 158 -5.69 17.19 23.31
C GLU A 158 -4.82 18.41 23.03
N SER A 159 -4.26 18.49 21.83
CA SER A 159 -3.46 19.64 21.38
C SER A 159 -4.32 20.92 21.29
N ALA A 160 -5.56 20.79 20.78
CA ALA A 160 -6.51 21.90 20.74
C ALA A 160 -6.94 22.36 22.13
N LYS A 161 -7.17 21.42 23.07
CA LYS A 161 -7.50 21.75 24.46
C LYS A 161 -6.38 22.52 25.15
N LEU A 162 -5.13 22.06 25.01
CA LEU A 162 -3.96 22.75 25.56
C LEU A 162 -3.77 24.14 24.96
N PHE A 163 -4.05 24.31 23.67
CA PHE A 163 -3.99 25.63 23.02
C PHE A 163 -5.08 26.57 23.56
N LEU A 164 -6.32 26.10 23.70
CA LEU A 164 -7.42 26.90 24.25
C LEU A 164 -7.18 27.25 25.71
N GLU A 165 -6.64 26.32 26.51
CA GLU A 165 -6.30 26.54 27.91
C GLU A 165 -5.16 27.56 28.06
N LYS A 166 -4.13 27.44 27.21
CA LYS A 166 -3.02 28.40 27.17
C LYS A 166 -3.48 29.79 26.73
N ALA A 167 -4.31 29.87 25.69
CA ALA A 167 -4.88 31.14 25.22
C ALA A 167 -5.78 31.79 26.28
N LYS A 168 -6.55 30.97 27.02
CA LYS A 168 -7.36 31.44 28.15
C LYS A 168 -6.49 31.98 29.28
N ALA A 169 -5.38 31.31 29.61
CA ALA A 169 -4.44 31.76 30.64
C ALA A 169 -3.70 33.06 30.25
N GLU A 170 -3.35 33.24 28.97
CA GLU A 170 -2.78 34.48 28.44
C GLU A 170 -3.78 35.64 28.46
N LEU A 171 -5.06 35.39 28.16
CA LEU A 171 -6.15 36.37 28.29
C LEU A 171 -6.44 36.76 29.75
N GLU A 172 -6.28 35.83 30.69
CA GLU A 172 -6.41 36.07 32.13
C GLU A 172 -5.15 36.70 32.77
N GLY A 173 -4.12 37.04 31.98
CA GLY A 173 -2.93 37.76 32.44
C GLY A 173 -1.95 36.93 33.28
N LYS A 174 -2.08 35.60 33.30
CA LYS A 174 -1.16 34.71 34.04
C LYS A 174 -0.04 34.24 33.13
N VAL A 175 1.06 34.98 33.09
CA VAL A 175 2.30 34.57 32.41
C VAL A 175 2.91 33.39 33.18
N LEU A 176 2.68 32.16 32.72
CA LEU A 176 3.42 31.00 33.22
C LEU A 176 4.75 30.91 32.47
N GLU A 177 5.83 31.25 33.18
CA GLU A 177 7.20 31.12 32.73
C GLU A 177 7.45 29.72 32.16
N SER A 178 7.97 29.71 30.93
CA SER A 178 8.38 28.50 30.24
C SER A 178 9.55 27.87 30.99
N ARG A 179 9.33 26.71 31.62
CA ARG A 179 10.44 25.87 32.12
C ARG A 179 11.37 25.54 30.95
N ARG A 180 12.56 26.14 30.97
CA ARG A 180 13.73 25.68 30.22
C ARG A 180 13.98 24.21 30.60
N ILE A 181 13.92 23.33 29.61
CA ILE A 181 14.43 21.97 29.72
C ILE A 181 15.88 22.03 29.23
N ALA A 182 16.81 21.76 30.14
CA ALA A 182 18.21 21.45 29.84
C ALA A 182 18.31 20.01 29.30
#